data_AF-A0A961TIX5-F1
#
_entry.id   AF-A0A961TIX5-F1
#
_cell.length_a   1.000
_cell.length_b   1.000
_cell.length_c   1.000
_cell.angle_alpha   90.00
_cell.angle_beta   90.00
_cell.angle_gamma   90.00
#
_symmetry.space_group_name_H-M   'P 1'
#
loop_
_entity.id
_entity.type
_entity.pdbx_description
1 polymer ?
#
loop_
_entity_poly.entity_id
_entity_poly.type
_entity_poly.pdbx_seq_one_letter_code
_entity_poly.pdbx_strand_id
1 'polypeptide(L)'
;MTLAVTFPGQGSQAVGMGKALANAFPQAREVFEEVDDALGEKLSAVIWEGPEETLTLTANAQPALMAVSVAAMRALESQGFSLKQHAAFVAGHSLGEYSALCAAGALSLADTARL
;
A
#
# COMPACT_ATOMS: atom_id res chain seq x y z
N MET A 1 -6.97 2.22 -25.81
CA MET A 1 -7.43 2.97 -24.63
C MET A 1 -6.25 3.08 -23.68
N THR A 2 -5.99 4.27 -23.14
CA THR A 2 -4.83 4.52 -22.25
C THR A 2 -5.31 4.45 -20.80
N LEU A 3 -4.66 3.62 -19.97
CA LEU A 3 -4.94 3.49 -18.54
C LEU A 3 -3.88 4.21 -17.71
N ALA A 4 -4.32 4.91 -16.67
CA ALA A 4 -3.47 5.43 -15.60
C ALA A 4 -3.93 4.85 -14.27
N VAL A 5 -2.99 4.48 -13.40
CA VAL A 5 -3.27 4.01 -12.04
C VAL A 5 -2.94 5.12 -11.05
N THR A 6 -3.91 5.49 -10.23
CA THR A 6 -3.75 6.56 -9.24
C THR A 6 -3.78 6.00 -7.82
N PHE A 7 -2.89 6.53 -6.97
CA PHE A 7 -2.71 6.09 -5.59
C PHE A 7 -3.13 7.19 -4.60
N PRO A 8 -3.96 6.86 -3.59
CA PRO A 8 -4.49 7.85 -2.66
C PRO A 8 -3.42 8.37 -1.69
N GLY A 9 -3.65 9.58 -1.16
CA GLY A 9 -2.85 10.20 -0.11
C GLY A 9 -3.56 10.21 1.24
N GLN A 10 -2.95 10.91 2.20
CA GLN A 10 -3.44 11.05 3.58
C GLN A 10 -4.87 11.62 3.61
N GLY A 11 -5.67 11.14 4.55
CA GLY A 11 -7.12 11.40 4.61
C GLY A 11 -7.96 10.26 4.03
N SER A 12 -7.33 9.27 3.36
CA SER A 12 -8.02 8.09 2.81
C SER A 12 -7.94 6.87 3.74
N GLN A 13 -7.20 6.96 4.85
CA GLN A 13 -7.02 5.84 5.77
C GLN A 13 -8.31 5.55 6.55
N ALA A 14 -8.59 4.27 6.78
CA ALA A 14 -9.69 3.83 7.61
C ALA A 14 -9.31 2.54 8.34
N VAL A 15 -9.74 2.39 9.60
CA VAL A 15 -9.50 1.15 10.36
C VAL A 15 -10.14 -0.04 9.63
N GLY A 16 -9.39 -1.13 9.51
CA GLY A 16 -9.80 -2.33 8.78
C GLY A 16 -9.44 -2.35 7.29
N MET A 17 -8.87 -1.26 6.74
CA MET A 17 -8.49 -1.22 5.33
C MET A 17 -7.48 -2.31 4.96
N GLY A 18 -7.60 -2.88 3.76
CA GLY A 18 -6.71 -3.94 3.29
C GLY A 18 -6.88 -5.32 3.96
N LYS A 19 -7.56 -5.44 5.11
CA LYS A 19 -7.73 -6.73 5.82
C LYS A 19 -8.40 -7.81 4.96
N ALA A 20 -9.45 -7.44 4.24
CA ALA A 20 -10.14 -8.37 3.33
C ALA A 20 -9.22 -8.84 2.19
N LEU A 21 -8.37 -7.96 1.66
CA LEU A 21 -7.38 -8.30 0.64
C LEU A 21 -6.33 -9.27 1.20
N ALA A 22 -5.76 -8.96 2.36
CA ALA A 22 -4.78 -9.83 3.03
C ALA A 22 -5.36 -11.21 3.41
N ASN A 23 -6.67 -11.29 3.69
CA ASN A 23 -7.34 -12.56 3.94
C ASN A 23 -7.55 -13.38 2.66
N ALA A 24 -7.86 -12.73 1.54
CA ALA A 24 -8.18 -13.38 0.28
C ALA A 24 -6.95 -13.71 -0.59
N PHE A 25 -5.89 -12.89 -0.53
CA PHE A 25 -4.72 -13.00 -1.41
C PHE A 25 -3.43 -13.08 -0.58
N PRO A 26 -2.67 -14.20 -0.66
CA PRO A 26 -1.37 -14.32 0.02
C PRO A 26 -0.40 -13.20 -0.34
N GLN A 27 -0.37 -12.79 -1.61
CA GLN A 27 0.52 -11.72 -2.09
C GLN A 27 0.17 -10.35 -1.49
N ALA A 28 -1.10 -10.12 -1.11
CA ALA A 28 -1.48 -8.93 -0.38
C ALA A 28 -1.05 -9.01 1.09
N ARG A 29 -1.12 -10.20 1.70
CA ARG A 29 -0.68 -10.43 3.09
C ARG A 29 0.83 -10.22 3.24
N GLU A 30 1.61 -10.76 2.32
CA GLU A 30 3.08 -10.64 2.31
C GLU A 30 3.53 -9.17 2.31
N VAL A 31 2.77 -8.26 1.68
CA VAL A 31 3.07 -6.81 1.72
C VAL A 31 2.99 -6.25 3.13
N PHE A 32 1.97 -6.63 3.90
CA PHE A 32 1.84 -6.15 5.29
C PHE A 32 2.94 -6.75 6.19
N GLU A 33 3.30 -8.00 5.95
CA GLU A 33 4.39 -8.67 6.67
C GLU A 33 5.75 -8.00 6.38
N GLU A 34 6.05 -7.72 5.11
CA GLU A 34 7.29 -7.02 4.73
C GLU A 34 7.35 -5.59 5.28
N VAL A 35 6.22 -4.87 5.31
CA VAL A 35 6.16 -3.52 5.89
C VAL A 35 6.36 -3.55 7.41
N ASP A 36 5.71 -4.49 8.11
CA ASP A 36 5.91 -4.68 9.54
C ASP A 36 7.39 -4.98 9.86
N ASP A 37 8.00 -5.88 9.09
CA ASP A 37 9.42 -6.24 9.26
C ASP A 37 10.35 -5.06 8.92
N ALA A 38 10.02 -4.26 7.90
CA ALA A 38 10.81 -3.11 7.51
C ALA A 38 10.82 -2.00 8.58
N LEU A 39 9.70 -1.82 9.27
CA LEU A 39 9.53 -0.83 10.34
C LEU A 39 9.94 -1.36 11.72
N GLY A 40 9.98 -2.69 11.90
CA GLY A 40 10.23 -3.31 13.20
C GLY A 40 9.03 -3.20 14.16
N GLU A 41 7.83 -2.97 13.65
CA GLU A 41 6.60 -2.82 14.43
C GLU A 41 5.40 -3.45 13.72
N LYS A 42 4.33 -3.74 14.46
CA LYS A 42 3.09 -4.31 13.92
C LYS A 42 2.14 -3.21 13.42
N LEU A 43 2.56 -2.48 12.40
CA LEU A 43 1.71 -1.46 11.77
C LEU A 43 0.42 -2.09 11.22
N SER A 44 0.49 -3.33 10.71
CA SER A 44 -0.69 -4.09 10.26
C SER A 44 -1.79 -4.20 11.32
N ALA A 45 -1.43 -4.33 12.61
CA ALA A 45 -2.39 -4.36 13.71
C ALA A 45 -3.10 -3.00 13.85
N VAL A 46 -2.35 -1.89 13.77
CA VAL A 46 -2.92 -0.53 13.79
C VAL A 46 -3.83 -0.30 12.58
N ILE A 47 -3.45 -0.77 11.40
CA ILE A 47 -4.27 -0.67 10.18
C ILE A 47 -5.60 -1.41 10.36
N TRP A 48 -5.57 -2.63 10.90
CA TRP A 48 -6.74 -3.50 10.92
C TRP A 48 -7.64 -3.34 12.15
N GLU A 49 -7.08 -2.89 13.27
CA GLU A 49 -7.75 -2.87 14.58
C GLU A 49 -7.82 -1.46 15.17
N GLY A 50 -6.99 -0.54 14.69
CA GLY A 50 -6.95 0.84 15.16
C GLY A 50 -6.22 1.01 16.49
N PRO A 51 -6.58 2.01 17.31
CA PRO A 51 -7.73 2.91 17.13
C PRO A 51 -7.50 3.96 16.02
N GLU A 52 -8.58 4.63 15.59
CA GLU A 52 -8.56 5.56 14.45
C GLU A 52 -7.62 6.75 14.69
N GLU A 53 -7.56 7.26 15.93
CA GLU A 53 -6.64 8.34 16.28
C GLU A 53 -5.17 7.95 16.12
N THR A 54 -4.82 6.69 16.41
CA THR A 54 -3.47 6.15 16.22
C THR A 54 -3.17 5.97 14.74
N LEU A 55 -4.11 5.41 13.96
CA LEU A 55 -3.95 5.24 12.52
C LEU A 55 -3.79 6.58 11.79
N THR A 56 -4.44 7.65 12.28
CA THR A 56 -4.44 8.98 11.66
C THR A 56 -3.16 9.78 11.94
N LEU A 57 -2.33 9.36 12.90
CA LEU A 57 -1.00 9.95 13.08
C LEU A 57 -0.22 9.80 11.77
N THR A 58 0.36 10.90 11.27
CA THR A 58 1.07 10.91 9.99
C THR A 58 2.12 9.80 9.86
N ALA A 59 2.85 9.52 10.95
CA ALA A 59 3.85 8.45 11.01
C ALA A 59 3.27 7.05 10.73
N ASN A 60 1.99 6.81 11.06
CA ASN A 60 1.31 5.55 10.77
C ASN A 60 0.54 5.63 9.44
N ALA A 61 -0.18 6.73 9.21
CA ALA A 61 -1.06 6.92 8.06
C ALA A 61 -0.31 6.79 6.73
N GLN A 62 0.92 7.33 6.65
CA GLN A 62 1.71 7.29 5.42
C GLN A 62 2.14 5.87 5.03
N PRO A 63 2.89 5.12 5.85
CA PRO A 63 3.24 3.74 5.52
C PRO A 63 2.01 2.83 5.43
N ALA A 64 0.95 3.10 6.20
CA ALA A 64 -0.29 2.32 6.14
C ALA A 64 -1.01 2.44 4.77
N LEU A 65 -1.17 3.67 4.27
CA LEU A 65 -1.79 3.91 2.96
C LEU A 65 -0.95 3.35 1.82
N MET A 66 0.37 3.43 1.95
CA MET A 66 1.31 2.82 1.02
C MET A 66 1.17 1.28 1.02
N ALA A 67 1.19 0.65 2.18
CA ALA A 67 1.05 -0.80 2.32
C ALA A 67 -0.26 -1.30 1.69
N VAL A 68 -1.39 -0.65 1.96
CA VAL A 68 -2.69 -1.03 1.39
C VAL A 68 -2.73 -0.85 -0.13
N SER A 69 -2.15 0.24 -0.62
CA SER A 69 -2.04 0.53 -2.05
C SER A 69 -1.24 -0.55 -2.79
N VAL A 70 -0.07 -0.92 -2.25
CA VAL A 70 0.79 -1.95 -2.83
C VAL A 70 0.16 -3.33 -2.69
N ALA A 71 -0.49 -3.64 -1.55
CA ALA A 71 -1.21 -4.89 -1.34
C ALA A 71 -2.34 -5.10 -2.36
N ALA A 72 -3.10 -4.04 -2.67
CA ALA A 72 -4.10 -4.08 -3.73
C ALA A 72 -3.47 -4.32 -5.11
N MET A 73 -2.32 -3.71 -5.39
CA MET A 73 -1.58 -3.94 -6.64
C MET A 73 -1.07 -5.38 -6.74
N ARG A 74 -0.48 -5.94 -5.68
CA ARG A 74 -0.03 -7.34 -5.62
C ARG A 74 -1.17 -8.33 -5.79
N ALA A 75 -2.34 -8.03 -5.22
CA ALA A 75 -3.54 -8.83 -5.45
C ALA A 75 -3.95 -8.82 -6.94
N LEU A 76 -3.99 -7.65 -7.58
CA LEU A 76 -4.28 -7.53 -9.02
C LEU A 76 -3.24 -8.26 -9.88
N GLU A 77 -1.97 -8.11 -9.56
CA GLU A 77 -0.86 -8.81 -10.24
C GLU A 77 -0.99 -10.33 -10.14
N SER A 78 -1.41 -10.85 -8.99
CA SER A 78 -1.69 -12.29 -8.81
C SER A 78 -2.79 -12.81 -9.72
N GLN A 79 -3.70 -11.93 -10.19
CA GLN A 79 -4.80 -12.26 -11.09
C GLN A 79 -4.47 -11.97 -12.57
N GLY A 80 -3.20 -11.68 -12.90
CA GLY A 80 -2.71 -11.51 -14.26
C GLY A 80 -2.64 -10.06 -14.75
N PHE A 81 -2.98 -9.07 -13.91
CA PHE A 81 -2.77 -7.67 -14.28
C PHE A 81 -1.29 -7.30 -14.17
N SER A 82 -0.63 -6.97 -15.28
CA SER A 82 0.73 -6.41 -15.24
C SER A 82 0.68 -4.88 -15.33
N LEU A 83 1.13 -4.17 -14.29
CA LEU A 83 1.19 -2.70 -14.31
C LEU A 83 2.01 -2.18 -15.50
N LYS A 84 3.17 -2.79 -15.76
CA LYS A 84 4.08 -2.44 -16.86
C LYS A 84 3.45 -2.61 -18.26
N GLN A 85 2.55 -3.57 -18.43
CA GLN A 85 1.93 -3.83 -19.74
C GLN A 85 0.61 -3.08 -19.92
N HIS A 86 -0.14 -2.88 -18.83
CA HIS A 86 -1.51 -2.40 -18.91
C HIS A 86 -1.67 -0.91 -18.57
N ALA A 87 -0.75 -0.31 -17.81
CA ALA A 87 -0.81 1.10 -17.45
C ALA A 87 0.28 1.91 -18.16
N ALA A 88 -0.11 3.01 -18.79
CA ALA A 88 0.84 3.94 -19.41
C ALA A 88 1.43 4.93 -18.40
N PHE A 89 0.69 5.20 -17.31
CA PHE A 89 1.09 6.17 -16.29
C PHE A 89 0.71 5.66 -14.90
N VAL A 90 1.51 6.06 -13.92
CA VAL A 90 1.17 6.00 -12.50
C VAL A 90 1.26 7.40 -11.93
N ALA A 91 0.41 7.72 -10.96
CA ALA A 91 0.47 8.96 -10.22
C ALA A 91 -0.06 8.74 -8.81
N GLY A 92 0.33 9.60 -7.87
CA GLY A 92 -0.23 9.55 -6.53
C GLY A 92 -0.35 10.92 -5.90
N HIS A 93 -1.28 11.05 -4.98
CA HIS A 93 -1.52 12.33 -4.31
C HIS A 93 -0.63 12.46 -3.07
N SER A 94 0.33 13.39 -3.09
CA SER A 94 1.27 13.62 -1.97
C SER A 94 2.01 12.32 -1.61
N LEU A 95 1.82 11.74 -0.41
CA LEU A 95 2.44 10.46 -0.03
C LEU A 95 2.16 9.35 -1.07
N GLY A 96 1.02 9.40 -1.76
CA GLY A 96 0.63 8.40 -2.75
C GLY A 96 1.63 8.32 -3.91
N GLU A 97 2.44 9.36 -4.15
CA GLU A 97 3.52 9.32 -5.13
C GLU A 97 4.54 8.22 -4.79
N TYR A 98 4.86 8.02 -3.51
CA TYR A 98 5.74 6.94 -3.06
C TYR A 98 5.10 5.56 -3.31
N SER A 99 3.79 5.43 -3.07
CA SER A 99 3.04 4.21 -3.43
C SER A 99 3.10 3.94 -4.94
N ALA A 100 2.98 4.98 -5.77
CA ALA A 100 3.06 4.87 -7.22
C ALA A 100 4.45 4.45 -7.69
N LEU A 101 5.50 5.04 -7.14
CA LEU A 101 6.89 4.70 -7.43
C LEU A 101 7.24 3.27 -6.98
N CYS A 102 6.76 2.87 -5.80
CA CYS A 102 6.92 1.50 -5.30
C CYS A 102 6.20 0.48 -6.20
N ALA A 103 4.94 0.73 -6.55
CA ALA A 103 4.18 -0.12 -7.45
C ALA A 103 4.83 -0.24 -8.85
N ALA A 104 5.43 0.84 -9.35
CA ALA A 104 6.19 0.85 -10.60
C ALA A 104 7.59 0.19 -10.49
N GLY A 105 8.02 -0.23 -9.30
CA GLY A 105 9.32 -0.85 -9.05
C GLY A 105 10.50 0.14 -9.04
N ALA A 106 10.24 1.44 -8.95
CA ALA A 106 11.28 2.46 -8.81
C ALA A 106 11.85 2.53 -7.38
N LEU A 107 11.04 2.16 -6.38
CA LEU A 107 11.44 2.01 -4.98
C LEU A 107 11.10 0.60 -4.49
N SER A 108 11.94 0.04 -3.62
CA SER A 108 11.62 -1.21 -2.93
C SER A 108 10.52 -0.97 -1.88
N LEU A 109 9.73 -1.99 -1.55
CA LEU A 109 8.67 -1.86 -0.55
C LEU A 109 9.25 -1.53 0.83
N ALA A 110 10.30 -2.25 1.25
CA ALA A 110 10.98 -1.98 2.51
C ALA A 110 11.59 -0.56 2.61
N ASP A 111 12.19 -0.04 1.54
CA ASP A 111 12.71 1.34 1.55
C ASP A 111 11.56 2.35 1.59
N THR A 112 10.50 2.10 0.81
CA THR A 112 9.33 2.98 0.76
C THR A 112 8.61 3.05 2.10
N ALA A 113 8.57 1.95 2.87
CA ALA A 113 7.99 1.93 4.21
C ALA A 113 8.74 2.86 5.19
N ARG A 114 10.06 3.03 5.01
CA ARG A 114 10.94 3.76 5.95
C ARG A 114 11.11 5.25 5.64
N LEU A 115 10.68 5.70 4.46
CA LEU A 115 10.76 7.10 4.00
C LEU A 115 9.67 7.96 4.64
#